data_AF-A0A504YPZ0-F1
#
_entry.id   AF-A0A504YPZ0-F1
#
_cell.length_a   1.000
_cell.length_b   1.000
_cell.length_c   1.000
_cell.angle_alpha   90.00
_cell.angle_beta   90.00
_cell.angle_gamma   90.00
#
_symmetry.space_group_name_H-M   'P 1'
#
loop_
_entity.id
_entity.type
_entity.pdbx_description
1 polymer ?
#
loop_
_entity_poly.entity_id
_entity_poly.type
_entity_poly.pdbx_seq_one_letter_code
_entity_poly.pdbx_strand_id
1 'polypeptide(L)'
;MFWIVAAVFPTRDVWISWKSTFLDYLDLLKLLNSILVLGDSAKLELLRNYLGAKGQPRFDIHSVRQKTTSDEAFQMIDNVWVPSQTFIQDLIFRRLPKKLEIR
;
A
#
# COMPACT_ATOMS: atom_id res chain seq x y z
N MET A 1 16.85 4.90 5.40
CA MET A 1 15.85 3.82 5.22
C MET A 1 14.55 4.47 4.73
N PHE A 2 14.42 4.67 3.41
CA PHE A 2 13.43 5.56 2.77
C PHE A 2 11.97 5.02 2.80
N TRP A 3 11.78 3.75 3.18
CA TRP A 3 10.55 3.00 2.88
C TRP A 3 9.65 2.69 4.08
N ILE A 4 10.01 3.09 5.30
CA ILE A 4 9.32 2.63 6.54
C ILE A 4 8.00 3.38 6.80
N VAL A 5 7.83 4.59 6.28
CA VAL A 5 6.79 5.52 6.79
C VAL A 5 5.37 5.18 6.33
N ALA A 6 5.19 4.35 5.28
CA ALA A 6 3.86 3.92 4.82
C ALA A 6 3.17 2.90 5.75
N ALA A 7 3.87 2.38 6.76
CA ALA A 7 3.56 1.11 7.37
C ALA A 7 2.46 1.13 8.45
N VAL A 8 1.51 2.05 8.50
CA VAL A 8 0.34 1.84 9.40
C VAL A 8 -0.97 2.12 8.70
N PHE A 9 -1.10 3.32 8.15
CA PHE A 9 -2.20 3.78 7.30
C PHE A 9 -1.70 5.03 6.57
N PRO A 10 -1.11 4.90 5.38
CA PRO A 10 -0.70 6.07 4.63
C PRO A 10 -1.96 6.87 4.26
N THR A 11 -1.85 8.20 4.26
CA THR A 11 -2.84 9.02 3.55
C THR A 11 -2.82 8.63 2.08
N ARG A 12 -3.91 8.94 1.35
CA ARG A 12 -3.98 8.69 -0.08
C ARG A 12 -2.77 9.26 -0.82
N ASP A 13 -2.35 10.47 -0.48
CA ASP A 13 -1.23 11.15 -1.13
C ASP A 13 0.11 10.47 -0.83
N VAL A 14 0.33 10.04 0.42
CA VAL A 14 1.53 9.28 0.81
C VAL A 14 1.57 7.94 0.09
N TRP A 15 0.42 7.28 -0.07
CA TRP A 15 0.32 6.01 -0.79
C TRP A 15 0.60 6.18 -2.30
N ILE A 16 0.00 7.19 -2.94
CA ILE A 16 0.24 7.50 -4.35
C ILE A 16 1.73 7.81 -4.59
N SER A 17 2.32 8.65 -3.74
CA SER A 17 3.75 8.99 -3.82
C SER A 17 4.65 7.76 -3.63
N TRP A 18 4.34 6.91 -2.66
CA TRP A 18 5.07 5.67 -2.43
C TRP A 18 4.97 4.73 -3.64
N LYS A 19 3.76 4.53 -4.18
CA LYS A 19 3.50 3.69 -5.35
C LYS A 19 4.26 4.18 -6.58
N SER A 20 4.23 5.50 -6.85
CA SER A 20 5.00 6.10 -7.93
C SER A 20 6.50 5.81 -7.79
N THR A 21 7.07 6.09 -6.61
CA THR A 21 8.50 5.84 -6.34
C THR A 21 8.87 4.36 -6.51
N PHE A 22 7.98 3.45 -6.11
CA PHE A 22 8.19 2.01 -6.28
C PHE A 22 8.16 1.58 -7.76
N LEU A 23 7.24 2.13 -8.57
CA LEU A 23 7.20 1.87 -10.01
C LEU A 23 8.45 2.42 -10.71
N ASP A 24 8.87 3.64 -10.38
CA ASP A 24 10.10 4.23 -10.89
C ASP A 24 11.32 3.35 -10.56
N TYR A 25 11.35 2.76 -9.36
CA TYR A 25 12.38 1.82 -8.96
C TYR A 25 12.38 0.53 -9.82
N LEU A 26 11.20 -0.02 -10.15
CA LEU A 26 11.11 -1.19 -11.03
C LEU A 26 11.61 -0.87 -12.44
N ASP A 27 11.29 0.31 -12.97
CA ASP A 27 11.77 0.75 -14.27
C ASP A 27 13.28 0.99 -14.28
N LEU A 28 13.82 1.58 -13.21
CA LEU A 28 15.27 1.74 -13.04
C LEU A 28 15.99 0.39 -12.94
N LEU A 29 15.43 -0.59 -12.22
CA LEU A 29 16.01 -1.94 -12.16
C LEU A 29 16.11 -2.58 -13.55
N LYS A 30 15.07 -2.44 -14.37
CA LYS A 30 15.06 -2.91 -15.76
C LYS A 30 16.11 -2.20 -16.61
N LEU A 31 16.30 -0.89 -16.41
CA LEU A 31 17.28 -0.10 -17.16
C LEU A 31 18.72 -0.42 -16.76
N LEU A 32 18.98 -0.58 -15.46
CA LEU A 32 20.30 -0.89 -14.92
C LEU A 32 20.72 -2.34 -15.17
N ASN A 33 19.76 -3.24 -15.35
CA ASN A 33 20.02 -4.64 -15.58
C ASN A 33 19.06 -5.21 -16.62
N SER A 34 19.33 -4.93 -17.89
CA SER A 34 18.45 -5.25 -19.03
C SER A 34 18.18 -6.75 -19.24
N ILE A 35 19.01 -7.60 -18.65
CA ILE A 35 18.86 -9.07 -18.63
C ILE A 35 17.83 -9.49 -17.56
N LEU A 36 17.64 -8.66 -16.54
CA LEU A 36 16.82 -8.93 -15.37
C LEU A 36 15.37 -8.49 -15.64
N VAL A 37 14.68 -9.26 -16.47
CA VAL A 37 13.22 -9.12 -16.63
C VAL A 37 12.54 -9.71 -15.40
N LEU A 38 12.15 -8.86 -14.45
CA LEU A 38 11.37 -9.28 -13.29
C LEU A 38 9.99 -9.76 -13.73
N GLY A 39 9.71 -11.05 -13.57
CA GLY A 39 8.35 -11.58 -13.66
C GLY A 39 7.46 -11.01 -12.56
N ASP A 40 6.14 -11.05 -12.74
CA ASP A 40 5.19 -10.47 -11.78
C ASP A 40 5.35 -11.08 -10.38
N SER A 41 5.60 -12.38 -10.26
CA SER A 41 5.89 -13.02 -8.96
C SER A 41 7.05 -12.35 -8.22
N ALA A 42 8.15 -12.03 -8.92
CA ALA A 42 9.29 -11.34 -8.32
C ALA A 42 8.97 -9.89 -7.95
N LYS A 43 8.16 -9.19 -8.78
CA LYS A 43 7.67 -7.85 -8.46
C LYS A 43 6.78 -7.85 -7.21
N LEU A 44 5.93 -8.88 -7.04
CA LEU A 44 5.07 -9.06 -5.87
C LEU A 44 5.86 -9.36 -4.60
N GLU A 45 6.91 -10.17 -4.69
CA GLU A 45 7.84 -10.40 -3.57
C GLU A 45 8.57 -9.11 -3.17
N LEU A 46 9.06 -8.33 -4.15
CA LEU A 46 9.65 -7.02 -3.88
C LEU A 46 8.63 -6.09 -3.22
N LEU A 47 7.43 -5.97 -3.77
CA LEU A 47 6.35 -5.17 -3.22
C LEU A 47 6.08 -5.53 -1.76
N ARG A 48 5.88 -6.83 -1.47
CA ARG A 48 5.71 -7.34 -0.10
C ARG A 48 6.86 -6.90 0.81
N ASN A 49 8.10 -7.08 0.38
CA ASN A 49 9.28 -6.74 1.19
C ASN A 49 9.39 -5.24 1.49
N TYR A 50 9.10 -4.39 0.50
CA TYR A 50 9.20 -2.93 0.63
C TYR A 50 8.04 -2.28 1.38
N LEU A 51 6.92 -2.97 1.58
CA LEU A 51 5.81 -2.51 2.43
C LEU A 51 6.17 -2.49 3.94
N GLY A 52 7.30 -3.09 4.32
CA GLY A 52 7.81 -3.08 5.70
C GLY A 52 7.01 -3.93 6.68
N ALA A 53 7.42 -3.91 7.95
CA ALA A 53 7.01 -4.88 8.97
C ALA A 53 5.50 -4.94 9.25
N LYS A 54 4.79 -3.82 9.11
CA LYS A 54 3.34 -3.74 9.31
C LYS A 54 2.55 -3.85 8.02
N GLY A 55 3.23 -3.66 6.89
CA GLY A 55 2.61 -3.78 5.59
C GLY A 55 2.60 -5.19 5.02
N GLN A 56 3.65 -5.98 5.32
CA GLN A 56 3.72 -7.39 4.96
C GLN A 56 2.54 -8.23 5.47
N PRO A 57 2.14 -8.15 6.76
CA PRO A 57 1.00 -8.92 7.24
C PRO A 57 -0.30 -8.57 6.52
N ARG A 58 -0.51 -7.31 6.14
CA ARG A 58 -1.69 -6.89 5.38
C ARG A 58 -1.66 -7.44 3.96
N PHE A 59 -0.51 -7.37 3.30
CA PHE A 59 -0.31 -7.98 1.99
C PHE A 59 -0.65 -9.49 2.01
N ASP A 60 -0.23 -10.18 3.07
CA ASP A 60 -0.47 -11.61 3.25
C ASP A 60 -1.95 -11.93 3.58
N ILE A 61 -2.55 -11.20 4.53
CA ILE A 61 -3.95 -11.37 4.95
C ILE A 61 -4.92 -11.16 3.78
N HIS A 62 -4.62 -10.19 2.92
CA HIS A 62 -5.48 -9.87 1.77
C HIS A 62 -5.16 -10.71 0.54
N SER A 63 -4.37 -11.78 0.66
CA SER A 63 -4.05 -12.69 -0.45
C SER A 63 -3.51 -11.94 -1.68
N VAL A 64 -2.83 -10.81 -1.48
CA VAL A 64 -2.29 -10.00 -2.59
C VAL A 64 -1.23 -10.80 -3.36
N ARG A 65 -0.54 -11.72 -2.67
CA ARG A 65 0.38 -12.69 -3.26
C ARG A 65 -0.27 -13.65 -4.26
N GLN A 66 -1.59 -13.84 -4.19
CA GLN A 66 -2.34 -14.70 -5.10
C GLN A 66 -2.73 -13.97 -6.40
N LYS A 67 -2.39 -12.67 -6.54
CA LYS A 67 -2.62 -11.92 -7.76
C LYS A 67 -1.67 -12.34 -8.86
N THR A 68 -2.19 -12.33 -10.07
CA THR A 68 -1.49 -12.80 -11.26
C THR A 68 -0.52 -11.74 -11.77
N THR A 69 -0.88 -10.46 -11.57
CA THR A 69 -0.09 -9.32 -12.03
C THR A 69 0.19 -8.32 -10.91
N SER A 70 1.26 -7.55 -11.10
CA SER A 70 1.57 -6.41 -10.22
C SER A 70 0.46 -5.36 -10.21
N ASP A 71 -0.24 -5.13 -11.32
CA ASP A 71 -1.36 -4.20 -11.41
C ASP A 71 -2.57 -4.64 -10.59
N GLU A 72 -2.95 -5.92 -10.67
CA GLU A 72 -4.03 -6.49 -9.84
C GLU A 72 -3.73 -6.37 -8.35
N ALA A 73 -2.47 -6.57 -7.97
CA ALA A 73 -2.02 -6.40 -6.60
C ALA A 73 -2.15 -4.95 -6.14
N PHE A 74 -1.72 -3.98 -6.97
CA PHE A 74 -1.86 -2.57 -6.65
C PHE A 74 -3.32 -2.14 -6.53
N GLN A 75 -4.20 -2.55 -7.44
CA GLN A 75 -5.63 -2.25 -7.34
C GLN A 75 -6.25 -2.79 -6.05
N MET A 76 -5.85 -4.00 -5.64
CA MET A 76 -6.34 -4.56 -4.38
C MET A 76 -5.83 -3.78 -3.17
N ILE A 77 -4.55 -3.39 -3.16
CA ILE A 77 -4.00 -2.58 -2.07
C ILE A 77 -4.66 -1.20 -2.04
N ASP A 78 -4.92 -0.58 -3.20
CA ASP A 78 -5.63 0.70 -3.31
C ASP A 78 -7.01 0.63 -2.63
N ASN A 79 -7.73 -0.49 -2.78
CA ASN A 79 -9.07 -0.68 -2.21
C ASN A 79 -9.08 -1.01 -0.71
N VAL A 80 -8.01 -1.62 -0.20
CA VAL A 80 -7.99 -2.22 1.13
C VAL A 80 -7.17 -1.42 2.14
N TRP A 81 -6.17 -0.69 1.66
CA TRP A 81 -5.18 -0.04 2.51
C TRP A 81 -5.33 1.48 2.56
N VAL A 82 -5.76 2.10 1.45
CA VAL A 82 -6.18 3.50 1.47
C VAL A 82 -7.60 3.49 2.02
N PRO A 83 -7.85 3.94 3.26
CA PRO A 83 -9.22 4.14 3.69
C PRO A 83 -9.89 5.05 2.66
N SER A 84 -11.02 4.62 2.12
CA SER A 84 -11.92 5.55 1.43
C SER A 84 -12.13 6.73 2.38
N GLN A 85 -12.20 7.96 1.86
CA GLN A 85 -12.41 9.15 2.71
C GLN A 85 -13.60 8.98 3.69
N THR A 86 -14.56 8.12 3.34
CA THR A 86 -15.65 7.63 4.18
C THR A 86 -15.22 6.90 5.45
N PHE A 87 -14.19 6.04 5.42
CA PHE A 87 -13.76 5.27 6.59
C PHE A 87 -13.02 6.13 7.63
N ILE A 88 -12.26 7.14 7.20
CA ILE A 88 -11.63 8.11 8.12
C ILE A 88 -12.69 8.95 8.82
N GLN A 89 -13.72 9.42 8.09
CA GLN A 89 -14.84 10.13 8.70
C GLN A 89 -15.55 9.26 9.74
N ASP A 90 -15.85 8.00 9.43
CA ASP A 90 -16.52 7.08 10.35
C ASP A 90 -15.70 6.79 11.61
N LEU A 91 -14.37 6.69 11.49
CA LEU A 91 -13.47 6.50 12.64
C LEU A 91 -13.35 7.75 13.52
N ILE A 92 -13.38 8.94 12.90
CA ILE A 92 -13.41 10.23 13.61
C ILE A 92 -14.76 10.38 14.35
N PHE A 93 -15.88 10.09 13.67
CA PHE A 93 -17.22 10.14 14.26
C PHE A 93 -17.42 9.13 15.41
N ARG A 94 -16.85 7.92 15.31
CA ARG A 94 -16.92 6.91 16.39
C ARG A 94 -15.97 7.18 17.57
N ARG A 95 -14.94 8.01 17.39
CA ARG A 95 -13.99 8.39 18.46
C ARG A 95 -14.36 9.68 19.18
N LEU A 96 -15.29 10.47 18.67
CA LEU A 96 -15.87 11.58 19.42
C LEU A 96 -16.76 11.00 20.54
N PRO A 97 -16.47 11.27 21.83
CA PRO A 97 -17.41 10.91 22.87
C PRO A 97 -18.75 11.59 22.58
N LYS A 98 -19.85 10.84 22.69
CA LYS A 98 -21.21 11.37 22.72
C LYS A 98 -21.38 12.29 23.93
N LYS A 99 -20.84 13.49 23.86
CA LYS A 99 -21.10 14.58 24.80
C LYS A 99 -21.10 15.86 23.99
N LEU A 100 -22.29 16.20 23.52
CA LEU A 100 -22.79 17.56 23.35
C LEU A 100 -24.27 17.46 22.96
N GLU A 101 -25.07 16.82 23.82
CA GLU A 101 -26.45 17.25 24.01
C GLU A 101 -26.38 18.38 25.04
N ILE A 102 -26.28 19.62 24.55
CA ILE A 102 -26.69 20.79 25.30
C ILE A 102 -27.96 21.28 24.60
N ARG A 103 -29.12 20.86 25.12
CA ARG A 103 -30.28 21.70 25.43
C ARG A 103 -31.39 20.87 26.03
#